data_AF-A0AAW1M6V9-F1
#
_entry.id   AF-A0AAW1M6V9-F1
#
_cell.length_a   1.000
_cell.length_b   1.000
_cell.length_c   1.000
_cell.angle_alpha   90.00
_cell.angle_beta   90.00
_cell.angle_gamma   90.00
#
_symmetry.space_group_name_H-M   'P 1'
#
loop_
_entity.id
_entity.type
_entity.pdbx_description
1 polymer ?
#
loop_
_entity_poly.entity_id
_entity_poly.type
_entity_poly.pdbx_seq_one_letter_code
_entity_poly.pdbx_strand_id
1 'polypeptide(L)'
;MIEGETFDIYFDADLFYFKEEGKTKVHKNDLKQFLDSSELSVPIIQIFMRTLRDYLLKAETGPRIGWLCLETTLDTKLIKNATDAITYVTEAFMKSDRNKEEFIMAPIYDR
;
A
#
# COMPACT_ATOMS: atom_id res chain seq x y z
N MET A 1 21.55 -18.90 -9.65
CA MET A 1 20.66 -18.21 -8.69
C MET A 1 19.29 -18.81 -8.90
N ILE A 2 18.72 -19.48 -7.88
CA ILE A 2 17.35 -19.98 -8.01
C ILE A 2 16.47 -18.74 -7.87
N GLU A 3 15.87 -18.29 -8.97
CA GLU A 3 14.77 -17.32 -8.91
C GLU A 3 13.74 -17.89 -7.94
N GLY A 4 13.63 -17.25 -6.77
CA GLY A 4 12.68 -17.68 -5.76
C GLY A 4 11.28 -17.61 -6.34
N GLU A 5 10.50 -18.68 -6.15
CA GLU A 5 9.09 -18.70 -6.53
C GLU A 5 8.41 -17.41 -6.06
N THR A 6 7.82 -16.74 -7.04
CA THR A 6 7.15 -15.45 -6.88
C THR A 6 5.69 -15.66 -7.22
N PHE A 7 4.80 -15.06 -6.44
CA PHE A 7 3.38 -15.11 -6.70
C PHE A 7 2.77 -13.72 -6.61
N ASP A 8 1.72 -13.51 -7.40
CA ASP A 8 1.03 -12.24 -7.52
C ASP A 8 -0.25 -12.28 -6.67
N ILE A 9 -0.40 -11.29 -5.80
CA ILE A 9 -1.64 -11.08 -5.04
C ILE A 9 -2.39 -9.92 -5.70
N TYR A 10 -3.64 -10.22 -6.09
CA TYR A 10 -4.53 -9.28 -6.75
C TYR A 10 -5.56 -8.74 -5.75
N PHE A 11 -5.77 -7.43 -5.80
CA PHE A 11 -6.80 -6.72 -5.05
C PHE A 11 -7.73 -6.01 -6.03
N ASP A 12 -8.94 -5.70 -5.60
CA ASP A 12 -9.93 -5.02 -6.46
C ASP A 12 -9.44 -3.63 -6.87
N ALA A 13 -9.21 -3.43 -8.17
CA ALA A 13 -8.59 -2.22 -8.73
C ALA A 13 -9.41 -0.94 -8.47
N ASP A 14 -10.73 -1.08 -8.26
CA ASP A 14 -11.64 0.04 -8.01
C ASP A 14 -11.40 0.72 -6.64
N LEU A 15 -10.56 0.11 -5.82
CA LEU A 15 -10.17 0.57 -4.49
C LEU A 15 -8.91 1.46 -4.48
N PHE A 16 -8.25 1.67 -5.62
CA PHE A 16 -6.92 2.31 -5.67
C PHE A 16 -6.90 3.62 -6.44
N TYR A 17 -5.93 4.48 -6.11
CA TYR A 17 -5.73 5.77 -6.77
C TYR A 17 -5.21 5.59 -8.19
N PHE A 18 -4.38 4.56 -8.41
CA PHE A 18 -3.84 4.18 -9.71
C PHE A 18 -4.13 2.71 -10.04
N LYS A 19 -4.56 2.40 -11.28
CA LYS A 19 -4.95 1.03 -11.70
C LYS A 19 -3.82 0.00 -11.57
N GLU A 20 -2.58 0.45 -11.66
CA GLU A 20 -1.38 -0.38 -11.53
C GLU A 20 -1.13 -0.84 -10.09
N GLU A 21 -1.81 -0.23 -9.10
CA GLU A 21 -1.69 -0.56 -7.68
C GLU A 21 -2.56 -1.76 -7.27
N GLY A 22 -3.40 -2.33 -8.15
CA GLY A 22 -4.24 -3.50 -7.85
C GLY A 22 -3.48 -4.82 -7.67
N LYS A 23 -2.14 -4.80 -7.71
CA LYS A 23 -1.28 -5.98 -7.69
C LYS A 23 -0.09 -5.76 -6.75
N THR A 24 0.17 -6.73 -5.87
CA THR A 24 1.41 -6.81 -5.07
C THR A 24 2.11 -8.12 -5.39
N LYS A 25 3.40 -8.05 -5.74
CA LYS A 25 4.25 -9.21 -6.03
C LYS A 25 4.95 -9.66 -4.74
N VAL A 26 4.88 -10.95 -4.42
CA VAL A 26 5.45 -11.52 -3.20
C VAL A 26 6.44 -12.62 -3.54
N HIS A 27 7.64 -12.53 -2.97
CA HIS A 27 8.65 -13.57 -3.01
C HIS A 27 8.57 -14.46 -1.76
N LYS A 28 8.98 -15.72 -1.86
CA LYS A 28 9.11 -16.60 -0.67
C LYS A 28 9.95 -15.98 0.46
N ASN A 29 10.93 -15.16 0.13
CA ASN A 29 11.76 -14.47 1.13
C ASN A 29 10.96 -13.44 1.95
N ASP A 30 9.95 -12.79 1.37
CA ASP A 30 9.06 -11.86 2.07
C ASP A 30 8.26 -12.59 3.17
N LEU A 31 7.77 -13.79 2.86
CA LEU A 31 7.06 -14.64 3.82
C LEU A 31 8.00 -15.12 4.94
N LYS A 32 9.24 -15.49 4.59
CA LYS A 32 10.23 -15.88 5.57
C LYS A 32 10.52 -14.73 6.53
N GLN A 33 10.66 -13.51 6.02
CA GLN A 33 10.90 -12.33 6.84
C GLN A 33 9.76 -12.07 7.83
N PHE A 34 8.51 -12.28 7.38
CA PHE A 34 7.34 -12.19 8.26
C PHE A 34 7.35 -13.26 9.37
N LEU A 35 7.70 -14.51 9.05
CA LEU A 35 7.69 -15.62 10.03
C LEU A 35 8.84 -15.55 11.03
N ASP A 36 10.03 -15.09 10.59
CA ASP A 36 11.24 -15.06 11.42
C ASP A 36 11.32 -13.81 12.31
N SER A 37 10.25 -12.99 12.38
CA SER A 37 10.21 -11.71 13.12
C SER A 37 11.33 -10.74 12.71
N SER A 38 11.81 -10.85 11.47
CA SER A 38 12.74 -9.87 10.91
C SER A 38 11.99 -8.63 10.43
N GLU A 39 12.73 -7.65 9.93
CA GLU A 39 12.17 -6.48 9.27
C GLU A 39 11.18 -6.89 8.16
N LEU A 40 9.95 -6.36 8.24
CA LEU A 40 8.90 -6.69 7.29
C LEU A 40 9.20 -6.04 5.93
N SER A 41 9.10 -6.82 4.86
CA SER A 41 9.24 -6.26 3.53
C SER A 41 8.03 -5.43 3.12
N VAL A 42 8.26 -4.53 2.17
CA VAL A 42 7.25 -3.66 1.57
C VAL A 42 6.03 -4.43 1.07
N PRO A 43 6.16 -5.57 0.34
CA PRO A 43 5.01 -6.37 -0.08
C PRO A 43 4.14 -6.83 1.10
N ILE A 44 4.73 -7.28 2.21
CA ILE A 44 3.99 -7.76 3.38
C ILE A 44 3.22 -6.62 4.05
N ILE A 45 3.86 -5.46 4.21
CA ILE A 45 3.21 -4.27 4.77
C ILE A 45 2.04 -3.83 3.87
N GLN A 46 2.24 -3.79 2.55
CA GLN A 46 1.18 -3.48 1.60
C GLN A 46 0.00 -4.44 1.75
N ILE A 47 0.24 -5.76 1.78
CA ILE A 47 -0.81 -6.77 1.91
C ILE A 47 -1.59 -6.61 3.22
N PHE A 48 -0.87 -6.42 4.33
CA PHE A 48 -1.49 -6.24 5.65
C PHE A 48 -2.42 -5.02 5.65
N MET A 49 -1.91 -3.86 5.22
CA MET A 49 -2.67 -2.62 5.25
C MET A 49 -3.86 -2.65 4.28
N ARG A 50 -3.72 -3.28 3.11
CA ARG A 50 -4.83 -3.49 2.17
C ARG A 50 -5.91 -4.38 2.77
N THR A 51 -5.50 -5.48 3.40
CA THR A 51 -6.41 -6.40 4.08
C THR A 51 -7.13 -5.71 5.23
N LEU A 52 -6.42 -4.87 5.99
CA LEU A 52 -7.00 -4.06 7.06
C LEU A 52 -8.04 -3.08 6.51
N ARG A 53 -7.75 -2.37 5.42
CA ARG A 53 -8.70 -1.46 4.76
C ARG A 53 -9.97 -2.19 4.32
N ASP A 54 -9.82 -3.32 3.64
CA ASP A 54 -10.96 -4.11 3.13
C ASP A 54 -11.82 -4.66 4.27
N TYR A 55 -11.17 -5.09 5.35
CA TYR A 55 -11.85 -5.52 6.56
C TYR A 55 -12.67 -4.37 7.17
N LEU A 56 -12.08 -3.18 7.29
CA LEU A 56 -12.73 -2.01 7.86
C LEU A 56 -13.87 -1.48 6.98
N LEU A 57 -13.71 -1.49 5.64
CA LEU A 57 -14.78 -1.10 4.71
C LEU A 57 -16.00 -2.03 4.76
N LYS A 58 -15.80 -3.31 5.08
CA LYS A 58 -16.88 -4.30 5.20
C LYS A 58 -17.57 -4.28 6.56
N ALA A 59 -16.99 -3.62 7.55
CA ALA A 59 -17.61 -3.49 8.86
C ALA A 59 -18.75 -2.46 8.79
N GLU A 60 -19.93 -2.79 9.35
CA GLU A 60 -21.14 -1.93 9.29
C GLU A 60 -20.94 -0.52 9.88
N THR A 61 -19.99 -0.40 10.81
CA THR A 61 -19.61 0.86 11.49
C THR A 61 -18.15 1.22 11.25
N GLY A 62 -17.49 0.55 10.30
CA GLY A 62 -16.08 0.78 10.03
C GLY A 62 -15.84 2.13 9.36
N PRO A 63 -14.74 2.81 9.70
CA PRO A 63 -14.40 4.07 9.06
C PRO A 63 -14.08 3.85 7.58
N ARG A 64 -14.42 4.83 6.74
CA ARG A 64 -13.92 4.84 5.36
C ARG A 64 -12.46 5.27 5.35
N ILE A 65 -11.59 4.43 4.84
CA ILE A 65 -10.14 4.67 4.89
C ILE A 65 -9.57 4.77 3.49
N GLY A 66 -8.83 5.84 3.22
CA GLY A 66 -7.97 6.04 2.06
C GLY A 66 -6.58 5.44 2.24
N TRP A 67 -5.81 5.42 1.17
CA TRP A 67 -4.53 4.71 1.15
C TRP A 67 -3.47 5.41 0.28
N LEU A 68 -2.26 5.53 0.82
CA LEU A 68 -1.05 5.83 0.05
C LEU A 68 -0.23 4.55 -0.14
N CYS A 69 0.11 4.24 -1.38
CA CYS A 69 0.88 3.06 -1.73
C CYS A 69 2.32 3.17 -1.25
N LEU A 70 2.74 2.19 -0.43
CA LEU A 70 4.06 2.17 0.19
C LEU A 70 5.22 2.21 -0.83
N GLU A 71 5.14 1.45 -1.94
CA GLU A 71 6.14 1.48 -3.02
C GLU A 71 6.23 2.87 -3.67
N THR A 72 5.11 3.57 -3.79
CA THR A 72 5.11 4.94 -4.32
C THR A 72 5.73 5.90 -3.32
N THR A 73 5.50 5.70 -2.01
CA THR A 73 6.14 6.50 -0.95
C THR A 73 7.61 6.17 -0.72
N LEU A 74 8.05 4.94 -0.98
CA LEU A 74 9.42 4.46 -0.74
C LEU A 74 10.32 4.50 -1.96
N ASP A 75 9.86 3.96 -3.07
CA ASP A 75 10.67 3.63 -4.25
C ASP A 75 10.44 4.55 -5.44
N THR A 76 9.34 5.32 -5.46
CA THR A 76 9.18 6.36 -6.47
C THR A 76 9.69 7.71 -5.96
N LYS A 77 9.99 8.56 -6.92
CA LYS A 77 10.67 9.86 -6.85
C LYS A 77 10.21 10.83 -5.74
N LEU A 78 9.20 10.54 -4.91
CA LEU A 78 8.70 11.44 -3.87
C LEU A 78 9.78 11.83 -2.84
N ILE A 79 10.59 10.88 -2.36
CA ILE A 79 11.70 11.19 -1.42
C ILE A 79 12.82 11.97 -2.13
N LYS A 80 12.95 11.83 -3.46
CA LYS A 80 14.03 12.46 -4.27
C LYS A 80 13.59 13.77 -4.95
N ASN A 81 12.29 14.05 -5.03
CA ASN A 81 11.68 15.18 -5.71
C ASN A 81 10.42 15.62 -4.95
N ALA A 82 10.54 16.74 -4.22
CA ALA A 82 9.46 17.30 -3.42
C ALA A 82 8.20 17.65 -4.25
N THR A 83 8.34 18.05 -5.52
CA THR A 83 7.20 18.38 -6.37
C THR A 83 6.36 17.15 -6.70
N ASP A 84 7.01 16.03 -6.99
CA ASP A 84 6.30 14.77 -7.26
C ASP A 84 5.62 14.29 -5.97
N ALA A 85 6.29 14.41 -4.82
CA ALA A 85 5.75 14.09 -3.49
C ALA A 85 4.45 14.85 -3.21
N ILE A 86 4.50 16.17 -3.37
CA ILE A 86 3.35 17.05 -3.15
C ILE A 86 2.22 16.69 -4.10
N THR A 87 2.53 16.43 -5.38
CA THR A 87 1.52 16.07 -6.38
C THR A 87 0.81 14.77 -6.01
N TYR A 88 1.57 13.71 -5.69
CA TYR A 88 1.02 12.41 -5.30
C TYR A 88 0.13 12.51 -4.05
N VAL A 89 0.63 13.17 -3.00
CA VAL A 89 -0.11 13.34 -1.75
C VAL A 89 -1.38 14.16 -1.99
N THR A 90 -1.29 15.24 -2.78
CA THR A 90 -2.45 16.09 -3.11
C THR A 90 -3.52 15.31 -3.88
N GLU A 91 -3.13 14.53 -4.89
CA GLU A 91 -4.08 13.71 -5.66
C GLU A 91 -4.77 12.66 -4.79
N ALA A 92 -4.02 12.04 -3.88
CA ALA A 92 -4.56 11.10 -2.91
C ALA A 92 -5.55 11.77 -1.94
N PHE A 93 -5.21 12.93 -1.38
CA PHE A 93 -6.13 13.69 -0.54
C PHE A 93 -7.41 14.08 -1.29
N MET A 94 -7.27 14.61 -2.51
CA MET A 94 -8.43 15.01 -3.31
C MET A 94 -9.35 13.84 -3.63
N LYS A 95 -8.81 12.64 -3.88
CA LYS A 95 -9.66 11.46 -4.12
C LYS A 95 -10.20 10.85 -2.83
N SER A 96 -9.49 10.95 -1.70
CA SER A 96 -10.05 10.61 -0.38
C SER A 96 -11.26 11.47 -0.03
N ASP A 97 -11.16 12.77 -0.24
CA ASP A 97 -12.26 13.71 -0.01
C ASP A 97 -13.47 13.37 -0.90
N ARG A 98 -13.24 13.12 -2.20
CA ARG A 98 -14.30 12.66 -3.12
C ARG A 98 -14.96 11.35 -2.68
N ASN A 99 -14.18 10.43 -2.10
CA ASN A 99 -14.67 9.15 -1.60
C ASN A 99 -15.28 9.25 -0.19
N LYS A 100 -15.23 10.42 0.45
CA LYS A 100 -15.66 10.65 1.84
C LYS A 100 -14.95 9.73 2.83
N GLU A 101 -13.66 9.53 2.61
CA GLU A 101 -12.80 8.79 3.53
C GLU A 101 -12.48 9.67 4.75
N GLU A 102 -12.56 9.08 5.93
CA GLU A 102 -12.36 9.74 7.23
C GLU A 102 -10.89 9.75 7.64
N PHE A 103 -10.12 8.74 7.20
CA PHE A 103 -8.71 8.59 7.49
C PHE A 103 -7.94 8.21 6.23
N ILE A 104 -6.65 8.53 6.19
CA ILE A 104 -5.74 8.05 5.15
C ILE A 104 -4.63 7.25 5.82
N MET A 105 -4.46 6.01 5.39
CA MET A 105 -3.32 5.20 5.79
C MET A 105 -2.11 5.54 4.93
N ALA A 106 -1.05 6.03 5.58
CA ALA A 106 0.20 6.43 4.97
C ALA A 106 1.34 5.68 5.64
N PRO A 107 1.72 4.48 5.16
CA PRO A 107 2.85 3.77 5.72
C PRO A 107 4.14 4.57 5.42
N ILE A 108 4.88 4.89 6.47
CA ILE A 108 6.17 5.59 6.40
C ILE A 108 7.23 4.60 6.84
N TYR A 109 8.32 4.55 6.12
CA TYR A 109 9.48 3.75 6.46
C TYR A 109 10.67 4.68 6.58
N ASP A 110 11.23 4.72 7.78
CA ASP A 110 12.40 5.51 8.14
C ASP A 110 13.60 4.57 8.25
N ARG A 111 14.72 4.91 7.59
CA ARG A 111 15.96 4.13 7.63
C ARG A 111 17.00 4.80 8.50
#